data_AF-A0A957KMK8-F1
#
_entry.id   AF-A0A957KMK8-F1
#
_cell.length_a   1.000
_cell.length_b   1.000
_cell.length_c   1.000
_cell.angle_alpha   90.00
_cell.angle_beta   90.00
_cell.angle_gamma   90.00
#
_symmetry.space_group_name_H-M   'P 1'
#
loop_
_entity.id
_entity.type
_entity.pdbx_description
1 polymer ?
#
loop_
_entity_poly.entity_id
_entity_poly.type
_entity_poly.pdbx_seq_one_letter_code
_entity_poly.pdbx_strand_id
1 'polypeptide(L)'
;MLSKHSNGHNNHAVATAHAPGEFFVHPTAEVSPDAQIGRGTRIWNRAQVREGVCLGENCIVGKDAYVDLDVQIGSNVKIQNSVLV
;
A
#
# COMPACT_ATOMS: atom_id res chain seq x y z
N MET A 1 -25.83 34.36 2.16
CA MET A 1 -25.83 34.68 0.72
C MET A 1 -24.73 33.87 0.06
N LEU A 2 -25.08 33.10 -0.98
CA LEU A 2 -24.12 32.36 -1.80
C LEU A 2 -23.19 33.32 -2.56
N SER A 3 -21.93 32.92 -2.74
CA SER A 3 -21.22 33.17 -4.00
C SER A 3 -20.18 32.08 -4.23
N LYS A 4 -20.22 31.51 -5.45
CA LYS A 4 -19.46 30.37 -5.96
C LYS A 4 -18.10 30.84 -6.49
N HIS A 5 -17.03 30.06 -6.29
CA HIS A 5 -15.86 29.92 -7.18
C HIS A 5 -15.14 28.64 -6.75
N SER A 6 -14.57 27.76 -7.57
CA SER A 6 -14.58 27.43 -9.00
C SER A 6 -13.83 26.10 -9.10
N ASN A 7 -14.21 25.20 -10.02
CA ASN A 7 -13.47 23.97 -10.31
C ASN A 7 -11.99 24.25 -10.63
N GLY A 8 -11.08 23.55 -9.95
CA GLY A 8 -9.66 23.46 -10.29
C GLY A 8 -9.22 22.01 -10.23
N HIS A 9 -9.37 21.30 -11.35
CA HIS A 9 -8.77 19.99 -11.56
C HIS A 9 -7.25 20.17 -11.71
N ASN A 10 -6.50 20.08 -10.60
CA ASN A 10 -5.04 19.99 -10.67
C ASN A 10 -4.57 18.66 -10.11
N ASN A 11 -4.66 17.64 -10.96
CA ASN A 11 -3.88 16.41 -10.87
C ASN A 11 -2.40 16.78 -11.01
N HIS A 12 -1.64 16.82 -9.92
CA HIS A 12 -0.21 16.50 -9.89
C HIS A 12 0.19 16.24 -8.44
N ALA A 13 -0.19 15.07 -7.91
CA ALA A 13 0.51 14.52 -6.76
C ALA A 13 1.94 14.23 -7.22
N VAL A 14 2.85 15.13 -6.89
CA VAL A 14 4.30 14.91 -6.95
C VAL A 14 4.56 13.60 -6.21
N ALA A 15 4.96 12.56 -6.94
CA ALA A 15 5.41 11.32 -6.36
C ALA A 15 6.69 11.63 -5.57
N THR A 16 6.56 11.86 -4.26
CA THR A 16 7.71 11.96 -3.37
C THR A 16 8.44 10.63 -3.45
N ALA A 17 9.61 10.62 -4.11
CA ALA A 17 10.48 9.45 -4.11
C ALA A 17 10.80 9.12 -2.64
N HIS A 18 10.45 7.91 -2.21
CA HIS A 18 10.71 7.45 -0.84
C HIS A 18 12.21 7.21 -0.68
N ALA A 19 12.72 7.43 0.53
CA ALA A 19 14.14 7.22 0.77
C ALA A 19 14.51 5.75 0.49
N PRO A 20 15.73 5.46 0.01
CA PRO A 20 16.15 4.09 -0.27
C PRO A 20 15.97 3.17 0.94
N GLY A 21 15.14 2.13 0.77
CA GLY A 21 14.89 1.12 1.80
C GLY A 21 13.75 1.44 2.77
N GLU A 22 13.01 2.53 2.59
CA GLU A 22 11.69 2.69 3.23
C GLU A 22 10.65 1.84 2.50
N PHE A 23 9.67 1.31 3.25
CA PHE A 23 8.48 0.73 2.63
C PHE A 23 7.51 1.84 2.21
N PHE A 24 6.64 1.52 1.26
CA PHE A 24 5.61 2.45 0.77
C PHE A 24 4.23 1.85 0.97
N VAL A 25 3.29 2.67 1.46
CA VAL A 25 1.87 2.34 1.53
C VAL A 25 1.10 3.41 0.76
N HIS A 26 0.36 2.99 -0.27
CA HIS A 26 -0.51 3.91 -0.99
C HIS A 26 -1.55 4.50 -0.02
N PRO A 27 -1.89 5.80 -0.09
CA PRO A 27 -2.86 6.44 0.83
C PRO A 27 -4.26 5.83 0.91
N THR A 28 -4.58 4.90 0.00
CA THR A 28 -5.88 4.21 -0.05
C THR A 28 -5.78 2.72 0.28
N ALA A 29 -4.59 2.24 0.67
CA ALA A 29 -4.43 0.90 1.19
C ALA A 29 -4.78 0.91 2.68
N GLU A 30 -5.37 -0.19 3.16
CA GLU A 30 -5.68 -0.41 4.56
C GLU A 30 -4.66 -1.41 5.09
N VAL A 31 -3.83 -0.97 6.02
CA VAL A 31 -2.75 -1.78 6.61
C VAL A 31 -2.92 -1.73 8.11
N SER A 32 -3.06 -2.89 8.75
CA SER A 32 -3.10 -2.97 10.20
C SER A 32 -1.80 -2.40 10.81
N PRO A 33 -1.89 -1.61 11.91
CA PRO A 33 -0.69 -1.21 12.65
C PRO A 33 0.08 -2.40 13.26
N ASP A 34 -0.55 -3.57 13.36
CA ASP A 34 0.07 -4.81 13.86
C ASP A 34 0.79 -5.61 12.76
N ALA A 35 0.75 -5.15 11.51
CA ALA A 35 1.47 -5.79 10.40
C ALA A 35 2.95 -5.40 10.39
N GLN A 36 3.81 -6.37 10.11
CA GLN A 36 5.25 -6.17 9.95
C GLN A 36 5.60 -6.07 8.46
N ILE A 37 6.19 -4.94 8.06
CA ILE A 37 6.52 -4.66 6.66
C ILE A 37 8.02 -4.49 6.50
N GLY A 38 8.64 -5.40 5.73
CA GLY A 38 10.04 -5.35 5.39
C GLY A 38 10.41 -4.14 4.52
N ARG A 39 11.68 -3.75 4.59
CA ARG A 39 12.23 -2.61 3.84
C ARG A 39 12.01 -2.76 2.35
N GLY A 40 11.76 -1.64 1.67
CA GLY A 40 11.55 -1.60 0.22
C GLY A 40 10.25 -2.23 -0.28
N THR A 41 9.44 -2.82 0.60
CA THR A 41 8.12 -3.37 0.25
C THR A 41 7.15 -2.26 -0.14
N ARG A 42 6.34 -2.51 -1.16
CA ARG A 42 5.36 -1.55 -1.68
C ARG A 42 3.96 -2.14 -1.67
N ILE A 43 3.04 -1.46 -1.00
CA ILE A 43 1.63 -1.81 -0.88
C ILE A 43 0.81 -0.83 -1.71
N TRP A 44 0.16 -1.35 -2.77
CA TRP A 44 -0.55 -0.53 -3.75
C TRP A 44 -2.03 -0.33 -3.40
N ASN A 45 -2.67 0.53 -4.19
CA ASN A 45 -4.00 1.09 -3.96
C ASN A 45 -5.05 0.03 -3.60
N ARG A 46 -5.80 0.28 -2.51
CA ARG A 46 -6.92 -0.55 -2.02
C ARG A 46 -6.53 -1.98 -1.64
N ALA A 47 -5.24 -2.27 -1.50
CA ALA A 47 -4.82 -3.49 -0.84
C ALA A 47 -5.24 -3.45 0.64
N GLN A 48 -5.55 -4.62 1.19
CA GLN A 48 -5.88 -4.83 2.59
C GLN A 48 -4.85 -5.79 3.18
N VAL A 49 -4.12 -5.35 4.20
CA VAL A 49 -3.13 -6.16 4.92
C VAL A 49 -3.57 -6.25 6.38
N ARG A 50 -3.95 -7.46 6.80
CA ARG A 50 -4.56 -7.71 8.10
C ARG A 50 -3.53 -7.82 9.23
N GLU A 51 -4.05 -7.93 10.44
CA GLU A 51 -3.33 -8.08 11.70
C GLU A 51 -2.42 -9.32 11.67
N GLY A 52 -1.23 -9.22 12.29
CA GLY A 52 -0.29 -10.34 12.38
C GLY A 52 0.45 -10.70 11.08
N VAL A 53 0.15 -10.03 9.96
CA VAL A 53 0.85 -10.28 8.68
C VAL A 53 2.32 -9.90 8.78
N CYS A 54 3.18 -10.75 8.21
CA CYS A 54 4.61 -10.47 8.02
C CYS A 54 4.94 -10.45 6.52
N LEU A 55 5.27 -9.28 5.98
CA LEU A 55 5.82 -9.11 4.64
C LEU A 55 7.34 -8.96 4.72
N GLY A 56 8.08 -9.79 3.98
CA GLY A 56 9.52 -9.68 3.83
C GLY A 56 9.98 -8.41 3.10
N GLU A 57 11.26 -8.34 2.77
CA GLU A 57 11.85 -7.19 2.07
C GLU A 57 11.52 -7.19 0.57
N ASN A 58 11.43 -6.00 -0.03
CA ASN A 58 11.27 -5.80 -1.47
C ASN A 58 10.05 -6.54 -2.07
N CYS A 59 8.99 -6.71 -1.28
CA CYS A 59 7.75 -7.30 -1.78
C CYS A 59 6.88 -6.26 -2.49
N ILE A 60 5.99 -6.75 -3.35
CA ILE A 60 4.96 -5.92 -4.00
C ILE A 60 3.59 -6.52 -3.68
N VAL A 61 2.75 -5.77 -2.98
CA VAL A 61 1.35 -6.11 -2.76
C VAL A 61 0.51 -5.35 -3.79
N GLY A 62 -0.04 -6.08 -4.75
CA GLY A 62 -0.80 -5.55 -5.87
C GLY A 62 -2.06 -4.80 -5.46
N LYS A 63 -2.59 -4.03 -6.41
CA LYS A 63 -3.86 -3.31 -6.27
C LYS A 63 -4.99 -4.28 -5.91
N ASP A 64 -5.85 -3.89 -4.98
CA ASP A 64 -7.02 -4.66 -4.54
C ASP A 64 -6.70 -6.06 -3.97
N ALA A 65 -5.45 -6.34 -3.59
CA ALA A 65 -5.10 -7.60 -2.95
C ALA A 65 -5.61 -7.64 -1.50
N TYR A 66 -5.99 -8.81 -1.02
CA TYR A 66 -6.34 -9.06 0.38
C TYR A 66 -5.36 -10.08 0.95
N VAL A 67 -4.65 -9.70 2.02
CA VAL A 67 -3.70 -10.56 2.74
C VAL A 67 -4.27 -10.79 4.13
N ASP A 68 -4.72 -12.02 4.39
CA ASP A 68 -5.48 -12.36 5.59
C ASP A 68 -4.61 -12.43 6.86
N LEU A 69 -5.29 -12.58 8.00
CA LEU A 69 -4.67 -12.66 9.33
C LEU A 69 -3.49 -13.64 9.38
N ASP A 70 -2.40 -13.23 10.03
CA ASP A 70 -1.22 -14.06 10.33
C ASP A 70 -0.46 -14.64 9.11
N VAL A 71 -0.75 -14.18 7.89
CA VAL A 71 -0.04 -14.63 6.67
C VAL A 71 1.44 -14.21 6.69
N GLN A 72 2.32 -15.13 6.30
CA GLN A 72 3.76 -14.88 6.19
C GLN A 72 4.24 -14.95 4.74
N ILE A 73 4.82 -13.86 4.26
CA ILE A 73 5.36 -13.72 2.90
C ILE A 73 6.85 -13.42 3.00
N GLY A 74 7.68 -14.26 2.37
CA GLY A 74 9.12 -14.05 2.28
C GLY A 74 9.52 -12.84 1.42
N SER A 75 10.81 -12.51 1.39
CA SER A 75 11.34 -11.39 0.60
C SER A 75 11.28 -11.63 -0.91
N ASN A 76 11.22 -10.53 -1.69
CA ASN A 76 11.20 -10.51 -3.16
C ASN A 76 9.97 -11.19 -3.78
N VAL A 77 8.84 -11.19 -3.07
CA VAL A 77 7.57 -11.75 -3.57
C VAL A 77 6.70 -10.66 -4.18
N LYS A 78 6.02 -10.98 -5.27
CA LYS A 78 4.95 -10.16 -5.83
C LYS A 78 3.60 -10.86 -5.69
N ILE A 79 2.73 -10.27 -4.88
CA ILE A 79 1.30 -10.59 -4.86
C ILE A 79 0.64 -9.79 -5.97
N GLN A 80 0.00 -10.48 -6.92
CA GLN A 80 -0.62 -9.83 -8.07
C GLN A 80 -1.92 -9.12 -7.67
N ASN A 81 -2.43 -8.29 -8.59
CA ASN A 81 -3.66 -7.52 -8.37
C ASN A 81 -4.86 -8.44 -8.14
N SER A 82 -5.75 -8.04 -7.23
CA SER A 82 -7.02 -8.72 -6.95
C SER A 82 -6.87 -10.18 -6.49
N VAL A 83 -5.72 -10.54 -5.91
CA VAL A 83 -5.46 -11.85 -5.32
C VAL A 83 -5.87 -11.86 -3.85
N LEU A 84 -6.36 -13.01 -3.40
CA LEU A 84 -6.60 -13.32 -1.98
C LEU A 84 -5.48 -14.26 -1.53
N VAL A 85 -4.81 -13.93 -0.44
CA VAL A 85 -3.72 -14.71 0.15
C VAL A 85 -4.00 -14.95 1.61
#